data_AF-A0A7J7K4R1-F1
#
_entry.id   AF-A0A7J7K4R1-F1
#
_cell.length_a   1.000
_cell.length_b   1.000
_cell.length_c   1.000
_cell.angle_alpha   90.00
_cell.angle_beta   90.00
_cell.angle_gamma   90.00
#
_symmetry.space_group_name_H-M   'P 1'
#
loop_
_entity.id
_entity.type
_entity.pdbx_description
1 polymer ?
#
loop_
_entity_poly.entity_id
_entity_poly.type
_entity_poly.pdbx_seq_one_letter_code
_entity_poly.pdbx_strand_id
1 'polypeptide(L)'
;MENIDCQEAFEFGARCPGVYTLRDPDTSMEFDVYCEFDSEHGWTVIQRRLDGSVDFYRGWDDYVAGFSNLTEEHWLGAWWYFAGHTSNLNGVWYPANASGGDNAPFARGVVWAKWKGFDYSLKATTMKITR
;
A
#
# COMPACT_ATOMS: atom_id res chain seq x y z
N MET A 1 -3.28 22.65 -15.77
CA MET A 1 -2.11 21.85 -15.33
C MET A 1 -2.70 20.76 -14.49
N GLU A 2 -2.43 19.52 -14.87
CA GLU A 2 -3.09 18.33 -14.33
C GLU A 2 -1.98 17.47 -13.77
N ASN A 3 -2.02 17.15 -12.48
CA ASN A 3 -1.02 16.26 -11.90
C ASN A 3 -1.42 14.83 -12.28
N ILE A 4 -0.64 14.15 -13.11
CA ILE A 4 -0.92 12.77 -13.51
C ILE A 4 -0.39 11.76 -12.48
N ASP A 5 0.61 12.16 -11.69
CA ASP A 5 1.17 11.40 -10.58
C ASP A 5 1.80 12.31 -9.51
N CYS A 6 2.24 11.71 -8.40
CA CYS A 6 2.88 12.46 -7.32
C CYS A 6 4.25 13.03 -7.71
N GLN A 7 4.92 12.47 -8.73
CA GLN A 7 6.19 13.00 -9.21
C GLN A 7 5.97 14.31 -9.95
N GLU A 8 4.95 14.42 -10.80
CA GLU A 8 4.57 15.68 -11.43
C GLU A 8 4.13 16.73 -10.40
N ALA A 9 3.36 16.32 -9.38
CA ALA A 9 3.02 17.21 -8.26
C ALA A 9 4.28 17.74 -7.56
N PHE A 10 5.30 16.89 -7.38
CA PHE A 10 6.60 17.29 -6.84
C PHE A 10 7.33 18.28 -7.76
N GLU A 11 7.33 18.07 -9.06
CA GLU A 11 7.93 18.98 -10.04
C GLU A 11 7.27 20.37 -10.03
N PHE A 12 5.96 20.42 -9.74
CA PHE A 12 5.23 21.67 -9.53
C PHE A 12 5.39 22.28 -8.12
N GLY A 13 6.25 21.70 -7.28
CA GLY A 13 6.64 22.28 -5.99
C GLY A 13 5.90 21.70 -4.77
N ALA A 14 5.10 20.64 -4.91
CA ALA A 14 4.50 19.95 -3.77
C ALA A 14 5.59 19.31 -2.89
N ARG A 15 5.56 19.58 -1.58
CA ARG A 15 6.56 19.05 -0.61
C ARG A 15 5.95 18.47 0.66
N CYS A 16 4.65 18.67 0.88
CA CYS A 16 3.97 18.19 2.08
C CYS A 16 3.28 16.86 1.76
N PRO A 17 3.58 15.76 2.47
CA PRO A 17 2.83 14.52 2.30
C PRO A 17 1.34 14.74 2.58
N GLY A 18 0.47 14.06 1.83
CA GLY A 18 -0.96 14.23 1.96
C GLY A 18 -1.74 13.58 0.82
N VAL A 19 -3.05 13.80 0.84
CA VAL A 19 -3.94 13.35 -0.24
C VAL A 19 -3.92 14.39 -1.36
N TYR A 20 -3.67 13.92 -2.58
CA TYR A 20 -3.67 14.71 -3.80
C TYR A 20 -4.63 14.08 -4.81
N THR A 21 -5.41 14.93 -5.48
CA THR A 21 -6.23 14.52 -6.61
C THR A 21 -5.35 14.49 -7.86
N LEU A 22 -5.25 13.32 -8.48
CA LEU A 22 -4.60 13.12 -9.76
C LEU A 22 -5.64 13.03 -10.87
N ARG A 23 -5.21 13.29 -12.10
CA ARG A 23 -6.07 13.18 -13.28
C ARG A 23 -5.43 12.28 -14.32
N ASP A 24 -6.19 11.28 -14.76
CA ASP A 24 -5.85 10.46 -15.91
C ASP A 24 -5.93 11.31 -17.19
N PRO A 25 -4.84 11.44 -17.97
CA PRO A 25 -4.82 12.28 -19.16
C PRO A 25 -5.66 11.71 -20.32
N ASP A 26 -5.87 10.39 -20.37
CA ASP A 26 -6.61 9.72 -21.44
C ASP A 26 -8.12 9.74 -21.18
N THR A 27 -8.52 9.50 -19.93
CA THR A 27 -9.93 9.39 -19.55
C THR A 27 -10.49 10.67 -18.94
N SER A 28 -9.64 11.64 -18.58
CA SER A 28 -10.00 12.82 -17.79
C SER A 28 -10.62 12.49 -16.42
N MET A 29 -10.50 11.24 -15.97
CA MET A 29 -11.00 10.79 -14.68
C MET A 29 -10.07 11.30 -13.58
N GLU A 30 -10.66 11.81 -12.51
CA GLU A 30 -9.94 12.22 -11.31
C GLU A 30 -10.04 11.12 -10.25
N PHE A 31 -8.94 10.91 -9.52
CA PHE A 31 -8.88 9.99 -8.40
C PHE A 31 -7.88 10.48 -7.37
N ASP A 32 -8.16 10.20 -6.09
CA ASP A 32 -7.31 10.63 -4.99
C ASP A 32 -6.24 9.58 -4.66
N VAL A 33 -5.04 10.04 -4.37
CA VAL A 33 -3.92 9.21 -3.88
C VAL A 33 -3.23 9.86 -2.70
N TYR A 34 -2.52 9.06 -1.90
CA TYR A 34 -1.60 9.60 -0.92
C TYR A 34 -0.21 9.79 -1.54
N CYS A 35 0.29 11.02 -1.52
CA CYS A 35 1.64 11.35 -1.96
C CYS A 35 2.61 11.46 -0.77
N GLU A 36 3.79 10.87 -0.92
CA GLU A 36 4.93 11.10 -0.04
C GLU A 36 6.07 11.74 -0.84
N PHE A 37 6.76 12.72 -0.25
CA PHE A 37 7.84 13.43 -0.93
C PHE A 37 9.15 13.26 -0.17
N ASP A 38 10.24 13.04 -0.89
CA ASP A 38 11.59 13.15 -0.35
C ASP A 38 12.32 14.35 -0.98
N SER A 39 13.66 14.38 -0.92
CA SER A 39 14.45 15.49 -1.48
C SER A 39 14.45 15.52 -3.01
N GLU A 40 14.11 14.41 -3.66
CA GLU A 40 14.31 14.19 -5.10
C GLU A 40 13.03 13.74 -5.81
N HIS A 41 12.13 13.03 -5.12
CA HIS A 41 10.99 12.35 -5.75
C HIS A 41 9.66 12.58 -5.02
N GLY A 42 8.59 12.54 -5.80
CA GLY A 42 7.21 12.40 -5.35
C GLY A 42 6.70 10.99 -5.59
N TRP A 43 6.43 10.29 -4.49
CA TRP A 43 5.99 8.90 -4.49
C TRP A 43 4.47 8.80 -4.41
N THR A 44 3.87 8.06 -5.34
CA THR A 44 2.47 7.65 -5.26
C THR A 44 2.38 6.38 -4.42
N VAL A 45 1.72 6.46 -3.27
CA VAL A 45 1.49 5.29 -2.39
C VAL A 45 0.29 4.50 -2.90
N ILE A 46 0.49 3.20 -3.15
CA ILE A 46 -0.55 2.30 -3.70
C ILE A 46 -1.02 1.22 -2.70
N GLN A 47 -0.26 1.02 -1.63
CA GLN A 47 -0.61 0.16 -0.50
C GLN A 47 0.05 0.66 0.77
N ARG A 48 -0.69 0.60 1.89
CA ARG A 48 -0.14 0.85 3.22
C ARG A 48 -0.72 -0.10 4.27
N ARG A 49 0.14 -0.71 5.09
CA ARG A 49 -0.17 -1.44 6.33
C ARG A 49 0.68 -0.90 7.48
N LEU A 50 0.08 -0.69 8.65
CA LEU A 50 0.68 -0.04 9.81
C LEU A 50 0.31 -0.73 11.13
N ASP A 51 -0.96 -1.08 11.32
CA ASP A 51 -1.51 -1.43 12.63
C ASP A 51 -2.66 -2.44 12.62
N GLY A 52 -3.09 -2.90 11.44
CA GLY A 52 -4.18 -3.85 11.30
C GLY A 52 -5.58 -3.25 11.54
N SER A 53 -5.73 -1.93 11.49
CA SER A 53 -7.01 -1.24 11.60
C SER A 53 -7.99 -1.57 10.46
N VAL A 54 -7.47 -2.05 9.32
CA VAL A 54 -8.27 -2.31 8.12
C VAL A 54 -8.22 -3.78 7.73
N ASP A 55 -9.40 -4.34 7.47
CA ASP A 55 -9.53 -5.70 6.94
C ASP A 55 -9.26 -5.74 5.44
N PHE A 56 -8.25 -6.52 5.05
CA PHE A 56 -7.85 -6.76 3.66
C PHE A 56 -8.49 -8.04 3.09
N TYR A 57 -9.29 -8.78 3.87
CA TYR A 57 -10.06 -9.93 3.37
C TYR A 57 -11.35 -9.47 2.68
N ARG A 58 -11.19 -8.95 1.46
CA ARG A 58 -12.25 -8.28 0.68
C ARG A 58 -12.57 -8.99 -0.63
N GLY A 59 -13.73 -8.66 -1.20
CA GLY A 59 -14.17 -9.16 -2.50
C GLY A 59 -13.45 -8.50 -3.67
N TRP A 60 -13.67 -9.03 -4.88
CA TRP A 60 -13.04 -8.51 -6.10
C TRP A 60 -13.37 -7.04 -6.37
N ASP A 61 -14.64 -6.66 -6.22
CA ASP A 61 -15.09 -5.30 -6.53
C ASP A 61 -14.42 -4.25 -5.62
N ASP A 62 -14.20 -4.58 -4.34
CA ASP A 62 -13.47 -3.72 -3.39
C ASP A 62 -12.02 -3.54 -3.83
N TYR A 63 -11.39 -4.59 -4.31
CA TYR A 63 -10.01 -4.56 -4.77
C TYR A 63 -9.86 -3.76 -6.07
N VAL A 64 -10.83 -3.86 -7.00
CA VAL A 64 -10.86 -3.03 -8.22
C VAL A 64 -11.09 -1.56 -7.90
N ALA A 65 -11.99 -1.25 -6.96
CA ALA A 65 -12.31 0.13 -6.59
C ALA A 65 -11.26 0.78 -5.66
N GLY A 66 -10.51 -0.04 -4.91
CA GLY A 66 -9.74 0.42 -3.76
C GLY A 66 -10.62 0.57 -2.51
N PHE A 67 -9.99 0.59 -1.33
CA PHE A 67 -10.72 0.69 -0.07
C PHE A 67 -9.93 1.40 1.04
N SER A 68 -10.70 1.85 2.05
CA SER A 68 -10.24 2.56 3.25
C SER A 68 -9.77 4.01 2.99
N ASN A 69 -9.22 4.65 4.03
CA ASN A 69 -8.73 6.03 4.03
C ASN A 69 -7.27 6.11 3.59
N LEU A 70 -6.98 6.94 2.59
CA LEU A 70 -5.64 7.16 2.03
C LEU A 70 -4.60 7.63 3.06
N THR A 71 -5.01 8.28 4.15
CA THR A 71 -4.09 8.69 5.22
C THR A 71 -3.74 7.57 6.21
N GLU A 72 -4.39 6.41 6.09
CA GLU A 72 -4.26 5.26 7.01
C GLU A 72 -3.83 3.99 6.24
N GLU A 73 -4.19 2.80 6.73
CA GLU A 73 -4.09 1.58 5.94
C GLU A 73 -5.08 1.62 4.78
N HIS A 74 -4.58 1.44 3.56
CA HIS A 74 -5.40 1.48 2.36
C HIS A 74 -4.77 0.68 1.22
N TRP A 75 -5.54 0.54 0.15
CA TRP A 75 -5.15 -0.25 -0.99
C TRP A 75 -5.82 0.25 -2.29
N LEU A 76 -5.06 0.20 -3.40
CA LEU A 76 -5.49 0.68 -4.74
C LEU A 76 -5.42 -0.39 -5.88
N GLY A 77 -5.34 -1.71 -5.63
CA GLY A 77 -5.13 -2.77 -6.66
C GLY A 77 -5.62 -4.22 -6.36
N ALA A 78 -4.89 -5.31 -6.60
CA ALA A 78 -5.04 -6.57 -5.83
C ALA A 78 -3.68 -7.24 -5.60
N TRP A 79 -3.62 -8.44 -4.99
CA TRP A 79 -2.38 -9.21 -4.89
C TRP A 79 -2.23 -10.26 -5.99
N TRP A 80 -1.03 -10.42 -6.55
CA TRP A 80 -0.74 -11.37 -7.63
C TRP A 80 -0.39 -12.76 -7.09
N TYR A 81 -1.41 -13.54 -6.74
CA TYR A 81 -1.24 -14.94 -6.35
C TYR A 81 -0.99 -15.86 -7.54
N PHE A 82 -0.25 -16.94 -7.32
CA PHE A 82 -0.13 -18.06 -8.25
C PHE A 82 -0.57 -19.35 -7.50
N ALA A 83 0.28 -20.37 -7.40
CA ALA A 83 0.08 -21.52 -6.52
C ALA A 83 0.50 -21.18 -5.06
N GLY A 84 -0.26 -20.29 -4.41
CA GLY A 84 0.11 -19.67 -3.15
C GLY A 84 0.90 -18.37 -3.38
N HIS A 85 1.91 -18.11 -2.55
CA HIS A 85 2.73 -16.91 -2.65
C HIS A 85 4.09 -17.04 -1.95
N THR A 86 5.07 -16.25 -2.36
CA THR A 86 6.33 -16.03 -1.62
C THR A 86 6.38 -14.66 -0.93
N SER A 87 5.47 -13.76 -1.28
CA SER A 87 5.20 -12.50 -0.61
C SER A 87 3.69 -12.28 -0.59
N ASN A 88 3.17 -11.72 0.50
CA ASN A 88 1.77 -11.36 0.64
C ASN A 88 1.66 -10.17 1.58
N LEU A 89 1.71 -8.96 1.01
CA LEU A 89 1.62 -7.75 1.83
C LEU A 89 0.16 -7.42 2.22
N ASN A 90 -0.81 -8.14 1.64
CA ASN A 90 -2.24 -8.00 1.90
C ASN A 90 -2.77 -9.10 2.84
N GLY A 91 -1.88 -9.89 3.45
CA GLY A 91 -2.24 -10.90 4.43
C GLY A 91 -2.85 -10.30 5.71
N VAL A 92 -3.33 -11.18 6.59
CA VAL A 92 -3.92 -10.77 7.87
C VAL A 92 -2.84 -10.10 8.71
N TRP A 93 -3.16 -8.97 9.34
CA TRP A 93 -2.22 -8.32 10.24
C TRP A 93 -2.20 -9.06 11.58
N TYR A 94 -1.01 -9.46 12.04
CA TYR A 94 -0.81 -10.09 13.33
C TYR A 94 0.06 -9.18 14.21
N PRO A 95 -0.40 -8.78 15.41
CA PRO A 95 0.40 -8.00 16.33
C PRO A 95 1.59 -8.81 16.81
N ALA A 96 2.71 -8.13 17.03
CA ALA A 96 3.83 -8.75 17.71
C ALA A 96 3.47 -9.06 19.17
N ASN A 97 3.84 -10.25 19.62
CA ASN A 97 3.78 -10.65 21.02
C ASN A 97 4.91 -9.98 21.82
N ALA A 98 4.82 -10.10 23.15
CA ALA A 98 5.78 -9.50 24.08
C ALA A 98 7.25 -9.95 23.85
N SER A 99 7.45 -11.09 23.17
CA SER A 99 8.78 -11.64 22.85
C SER A 99 9.30 -11.18 21.48
N GLY A 100 8.57 -10.30 20.79
CA GLY A 100 8.97 -9.75 19.49
C GLY A 100 8.71 -10.67 18.29
N GLY A 101 8.18 -11.87 18.53
CA GLY A 101 7.58 -12.70 17.48
C GLY A 101 6.14 -12.29 17.23
N ASP A 102 5.45 -12.98 16.33
CA ASP A 102 4.00 -12.85 16.13
C ASP A 102 3.34 -14.23 16.27
N ASN A 103 2.01 -14.25 16.32
CA ASN A 103 1.25 -15.49 16.38
C ASN A 103 0.67 -15.87 15.00
N ALA A 104 1.28 -15.39 13.90
CA ALA A 104 0.76 -15.62 12.58
C ALA A 104 0.89 -17.11 12.22
N PRO A 105 -0.20 -17.78 11.79
CA PRO A 105 -0.10 -19.08 11.16
C PRO A 105 0.74 -19.00 9.88
N PHE A 106 1.43 -20.09 9.56
CA PHE A 106 2.27 -20.22 8.36
C PHE A 106 1.63 -19.56 7.13
N ALA A 107 2.35 -18.60 6.55
CA ALA A 107 1.99 -17.88 5.33
C ALA A 107 0.67 -17.08 5.35
N ARG A 108 -0.03 -16.95 6.50
CA ARG A 108 -1.30 -16.18 6.55
C ARG A 108 -1.14 -14.70 6.88
N GLY A 109 0.03 -14.32 7.41
CA GLY A 109 0.35 -12.96 7.81
C GLY A 109 0.76 -12.05 6.65
N VAL A 110 1.22 -10.84 6.98
CA VAL A 110 1.88 -9.94 6.04
C VAL A 110 3.28 -10.46 5.76
N VAL A 111 3.49 -11.22 4.69
CA VAL A 111 4.69 -12.06 4.51
C VAL A 111 5.62 -11.55 3.42
N TRP A 112 6.93 -11.65 3.68
CA TRP A 112 7.98 -11.61 2.65
C TRP A 112 9.00 -12.72 2.88
N ALA A 113 8.75 -13.89 2.29
CA ALA A 113 9.43 -15.13 2.65
C ALA A 113 10.94 -15.10 2.39
N LYS A 114 11.38 -14.38 1.35
CA LYS A 114 12.81 -14.19 1.06
C LYS A 114 13.56 -13.41 2.14
N TRP A 115 12.87 -12.64 2.98
CA TRP A 115 13.48 -11.83 4.02
C TRP A 115 13.31 -12.44 5.42
N LYS A 116 12.07 -12.76 5.81
CA LYS A 116 11.74 -13.20 7.18
C LYS A 116 11.17 -14.62 7.27
N GLY A 117 11.02 -15.31 6.15
CA GLY A 117 10.34 -16.61 6.09
C GLY A 117 8.81 -16.48 6.10
N PHE A 118 8.13 -17.62 6.20
CA PHE A 118 6.66 -17.70 6.16
C PHE A 118 5.99 -17.61 7.54
N ASP A 119 6.76 -17.81 8.60
CA ASP A 119 6.29 -17.81 10.00
C ASP A 119 6.48 -16.45 10.69
N TYR A 120 6.62 -15.38 9.88
CA TYR A 120 6.80 -14.02 10.36
C TYR A 120 5.89 -13.07 9.59
N SER A 121 5.01 -12.38 10.31
CA SER A 121 4.18 -11.29 9.83
C SER A 121 4.89 -9.95 10.04
N LEU A 122 5.10 -9.23 8.95
CA LEU A 122 5.63 -7.87 8.96
C LEU A 122 4.67 -6.94 9.71
N LYS A 123 5.27 -6.00 10.47
CA LYS A 123 4.53 -5.02 11.28
C LYS A 123 3.95 -3.88 10.43
N ALA A 124 4.67 -3.49 9.39
CA ALA A 124 4.28 -2.40 8.49
C ALA A 124 4.82 -2.66 7.08
N THR A 125 4.06 -2.23 6.08
CA THR A 125 4.45 -2.28 4.68
C THR A 125 3.93 -1.06 3.96
N THR A 126 4.72 -0.57 3.00
CA THR A 126 4.29 0.47 2.06
C THR A 126 4.76 0.05 0.68
N MET A 127 3.84 0.03 -0.29
CA MET A 127 4.19 -0.04 -1.72
C MET A 127 3.99 1.33 -2.33
N LYS A 128 5.01 1.82 -3.01
CA LYS A 128 5.01 3.13 -3.64
C LYS A 128 5.72 3.10 -4.99
N ILE A 129 5.27 3.95 -5.90
CA ILE A 129 5.82 4.07 -7.26
C ILE A 129 6.25 5.52 -7.51
N THR A 130 7.30 5.67 -8.29
CA THR A 130 7.76 6.94 -8.87
C THR A 130 8.31 6.64 -10.27
N ARG A 131 8.32 7.64 -11.15
CA ARG A 131 9.05 7.57 -12.41
C ARG A 131 10.53 7.91 -12.20
#